data_AF-A0A960J7X1-F1
#
_entry.id   AF-A0A960J7X1-F1
#
_cell.length_a   1.000
_cell.length_b   1.000
_cell.length_c   1.000
_cell.angle_alpha   90.00
_cell.angle_beta   90.00
_cell.angle_gamma   90.00
#
_symmetry.space_group_name_H-M   'P 1'
#
loop_
_entity.id
_entity.type
_entity.pdbx_description
1 polymer ?
#
loop_
_entity_poly.entity_id
_entity_poly.type
_entity_poly.pdbx_seq_one_letter_code
_entity_poly.pdbx_strand_id
1 'polypeptide(L)'
;NDIGPDDQAPDALEVYQRVLSAQPDGSVTICSVGALSNVAELWRRKPKLAQSKVARLVIMGGAFPHSPKPETNVRTHVEAARFVAAHWPGEIVWHGVEIGRDLITGAGLKQTPPSNPVRRAYELRRYRDRPSIDGGQPSYDQAAALYAVRGPQPEHWEVVRGGRVEIDAEGVSTWKPDPAGRQAYVRIAGDPKHLAAAIEALMVAPPGAA
;
A
#
# COMPACT_ATOMS: atom_id res chain seq x y z
N ASN A 1 15.82 15.85 -2.18
CA ASN A 1 15.37 15.17 -0.95
C ASN A 1 15.68 16.12 0.19
N ASP A 2 14.68 16.56 0.94
CA ASP A 2 14.83 17.68 1.90
C ASP A 2 15.60 17.28 3.17
N ILE A 3 15.84 15.98 3.35
CA ILE A 3 16.52 15.37 4.51
C ILE A 3 18.03 15.14 4.25
N GLY A 4 18.51 15.34 3.02
CA GLY A 4 19.91 15.07 2.67
C GLY A 4 20.19 13.57 2.39
N PRO A 5 21.44 13.11 2.58
CA PRO A 5 21.81 11.70 2.42
C PRO A 5 21.09 10.77 3.41
N ASP A 6 20.97 9.49 3.05
CA ASP A 6 20.21 8.50 3.83
C ASP A 6 20.72 8.30 5.27
N ASP A 7 22.02 8.45 5.52
CA ASP A 7 22.63 8.32 6.85
C ASP A 7 22.32 9.51 7.79
N GLN A 8 21.71 10.58 7.26
CA GLN A 8 21.20 11.72 8.03
C GLN A 8 19.69 11.63 8.28
N ALA A 9 19.01 10.67 7.66
CA ALA A 9 17.58 10.46 7.90
C ALA A 9 17.35 9.84 9.29
N PRO A 10 16.33 10.29 10.03
CA PRO A 10 15.96 9.66 11.30
C PRO A 10 15.51 8.22 11.08
N ASP A 11 15.73 7.38 12.09
CA ASP A 11 15.27 5.99 12.06
C ASP A 11 13.73 5.92 11.92
N ALA A 12 13.24 4.92 11.16
CA ALA A 12 11.82 4.80 10.88
C ALA A 12 10.97 4.63 12.15
N LEU A 13 11.49 3.93 13.17
CA LEU A 13 10.80 3.75 14.44
C LEU A 13 10.74 5.07 15.23
N GLU A 14 11.77 5.91 15.16
CA GLU A 14 11.75 7.24 15.76
C GLU A 14 10.70 8.13 15.10
N VAL A 15 10.60 8.08 13.77
CA VAL A 15 9.55 8.78 13.03
C VAL A 15 8.16 8.30 13.44
N TYR A 16 7.93 6.97 13.51
CA TYR A 16 6.66 6.43 14.00
C TYR A 16 6.34 6.88 15.42
N GLN A 17 7.31 6.82 16.34
CA GLN A 17 7.09 7.25 17.73
C GLN A 17 6.67 8.71 17.79
N ARG A 18 7.37 9.60 17.10
CA ARG A 18 7.07 11.03 17.07
C ARG A 18 5.69 11.29 16.47
N VAL A 19 5.40 10.74 15.29
CA VAL A 19 4.15 11.02 14.57
C VAL A 19 2.96 10.42 15.32
N LEU A 20 3.01 9.13 15.69
CA LEU A 20 1.89 8.47 16.36
C LEU A 20 1.59 9.07 17.74
N SER A 21 2.62 9.47 18.50
CA SER A 21 2.40 10.08 19.82
C SER A 21 1.68 11.42 19.76
N ALA A 22 1.81 12.15 18.63
CA ALA A 22 1.16 13.43 18.41
C ALA A 22 -0.28 13.31 17.88
N GLN A 23 -0.75 12.10 17.57
CA GLN A 23 -2.08 11.86 17.02
C GLN A 23 -3.07 11.44 18.12
N PRO A 24 -4.38 11.73 17.95
CA PRO A 24 -5.43 11.13 18.76
C PRO A 24 -5.37 9.60 18.71
N ASP A 25 -5.91 8.95 19.74
CA ASP A 25 -6.06 7.49 19.73
C ASP A 25 -7.05 7.07 18.63
N GLY A 26 -6.73 5.96 17.96
CA GLY A 26 -7.57 5.39 16.89
C GLY A 26 -7.73 6.25 15.64
N SER A 27 -6.89 7.27 15.42
CA SER A 27 -7.05 8.18 14.27
C SER A 27 -6.14 7.85 13.08
N VAL A 28 -5.11 7.03 13.27
CA VAL A 28 -4.06 6.87 12.25
C VAL A 28 -4.33 5.68 11.35
N THR A 29 -4.31 5.90 10.03
CA THR A 29 -4.17 4.84 9.03
C THR A 29 -2.71 4.77 8.58
N ILE A 30 -2.07 3.61 8.72
CA ILE A 30 -0.75 3.35 8.14
C ILE A 30 -0.97 2.75 6.75
N CYS A 31 -0.36 3.34 5.72
CA CYS A 31 -0.28 2.76 4.38
C CYS A 31 1.14 2.24 4.15
N SER A 32 1.31 0.93 4.07
CA SER A 32 2.59 0.28 3.77
C SER A 32 2.59 -0.24 2.35
N VAL A 33 3.42 0.36 1.49
CA VAL A 33 3.59 -0.03 0.08
C VAL A 33 4.96 -0.64 -0.22
N GLY A 34 5.65 -1.09 0.83
CA GLY A 34 6.94 -1.77 0.76
C GLY A 34 7.03 -2.92 1.77
N ALA A 35 8.26 -3.40 2.01
CA ALA A 35 8.52 -4.44 3.00
C ALA A 35 8.01 -4.03 4.40
N LEU A 36 7.51 -5.01 5.15
CA LEU A 36 6.85 -4.78 6.44
C LEU A 36 7.81 -4.64 7.63
N SER A 37 9.12 -4.47 7.37
CA SER A 37 10.17 -4.37 8.40
C SER A 37 9.85 -3.32 9.47
N ASN A 38 9.53 -2.09 9.04
CA ASN A 38 9.32 -0.98 9.98
C ASN A 38 8.01 -1.14 10.76
N VAL A 39 6.99 -1.74 10.14
CA VAL A 39 5.71 -2.05 10.82
C VAL A 39 5.89 -3.17 11.84
N ALA A 40 6.66 -4.21 11.50
CA ALA A 40 7.02 -5.27 12.43
C ALA A 40 7.83 -4.73 13.61
N GLU A 41 8.80 -3.85 13.36
CA GLU A 41 9.59 -3.21 14.41
C GLU A 41 8.73 -2.33 15.31
N LEU A 42 7.85 -1.50 14.73
CA LEU A 42 6.86 -0.71 15.48
C LEU A 42 6.04 -1.60 16.42
N TRP A 43 5.53 -2.71 15.91
CA TRP A 43 4.74 -3.64 16.71
C TRP A 43 5.56 -4.31 17.81
N ARG A 44 6.79 -4.77 17.53
CA ARG A 44 7.68 -5.40 18.53
C ARG A 44 8.08 -4.44 19.64
N ARG A 45 8.49 -3.22 19.28
CA ARG A 45 9.16 -2.29 20.20
C ARG A 45 8.21 -1.30 20.85
N LYS A 46 7.07 -0.99 20.24
CA LYS A 46 6.09 -0.01 20.74
C LYS A 46 4.65 -0.52 20.61
N PRO A 47 4.32 -1.73 21.10
CA PRO A 47 3.00 -2.34 20.90
C PRO A 47 1.85 -1.48 21.43
N LYS A 48 2.00 -0.88 22.61
CA LYS A 48 0.97 -0.01 23.20
C LYS A 48 0.66 1.21 22.33
N LEU A 49 1.70 1.82 21.75
CA LEU A 49 1.55 2.99 20.89
C LEU A 49 0.87 2.61 19.57
N ALA A 50 1.31 1.52 18.93
CA ALA A 50 0.68 1.02 17.72
C ALA A 50 -0.80 0.68 17.94
N GLN A 51 -1.10 -0.03 19.03
CA GLN A 51 -2.46 -0.43 19.39
C GLN A 51 -3.37 0.76 19.73
N SER A 52 -2.86 1.78 20.42
CA SER A 52 -3.70 2.92 20.80
C SER A 52 -3.92 3.89 19.65
N LYS A 53 -2.93 4.08 18.76
CA LYS A 53 -2.95 5.14 17.74
C LYS A 53 -3.47 4.68 16.38
N VAL A 54 -3.19 3.42 16.00
CA VAL A 54 -3.46 2.96 14.63
C VAL A 54 -4.86 2.37 14.54
N ALA A 55 -5.73 3.04 13.80
CA ALA A 55 -7.06 2.55 13.45
C ALA A 55 -7.01 1.42 12.42
N ARG A 56 -6.14 1.56 11.42
CA ARG A 56 -6.05 0.66 10.27
C ARG A 56 -4.63 0.56 9.72
N LEU A 57 -4.24 -0.64 9.33
CA LEU A 57 -3.07 -0.88 8.50
C LEU A 57 -3.52 -1.31 7.09
N VAL A 58 -3.15 -0.54 6.06
CA VAL A 58 -3.36 -0.87 4.65
C VAL A 58 -2.03 -1.33 4.07
N ILE A 59 -2.01 -2.51 3.44
CA ILE A 59 -0.79 -3.13 2.93
C ILE A 59 -0.93 -3.41 1.45
N MET A 60 -0.03 -2.86 0.63
CA MET A 60 0.20 -3.39 -0.72
C MET A 60 1.15 -4.58 -0.60
N GLY A 61 0.63 -5.78 -0.83
CA GLY A 61 1.42 -7.00 -0.76
C GLY A 61 0.59 -8.27 -0.81
N GLY A 62 1.25 -9.37 -1.16
CA GLY A 62 0.60 -10.66 -1.35
C GLY A 62 -0.26 -10.74 -2.62
N ALA A 63 -1.03 -11.82 -2.73
CA ALA A 63 -2.07 -12.01 -3.72
C ALA A 63 -3.20 -12.86 -3.13
N PHE A 64 -4.46 -12.54 -3.46
CA PHE A 64 -5.63 -13.12 -2.81
C PHE A 64 -6.66 -13.67 -3.81
N PRO A 65 -7.35 -14.77 -3.47
CA PRO A 65 -7.34 -15.48 -2.19
C PRO A 65 -6.12 -16.41 -1.99
N HIS A 66 -5.32 -16.67 -3.02
CA HIS A 66 -4.11 -17.48 -2.92
C HIS A 66 -3.05 -16.96 -3.90
N SER A 67 -1.82 -16.81 -3.43
CA SER A 67 -0.70 -16.41 -4.29
C SER A 67 -0.01 -17.63 -4.90
N PRO A 68 0.29 -17.63 -6.21
CA PRO A 68 1.04 -18.73 -6.83
C PRO A 68 2.55 -18.69 -6.49
N LYS A 69 3.04 -17.57 -5.96
CA LYS A 69 4.43 -17.34 -5.57
C LYS A 69 4.55 -16.19 -4.57
N PRO A 70 5.68 -16.01 -3.89
CA PRO A 70 5.87 -14.86 -3.01
C PRO A 70 5.80 -13.53 -3.79
N GLU A 71 4.93 -12.62 -3.36
CA GLU A 71 4.87 -11.24 -3.84
C GLU A 71 6.12 -10.48 -3.38
N THR A 72 6.56 -9.45 -4.12
CA THR A 72 7.83 -8.76 -3.89
C THR A 72 7.95 -8.11 -2.51
N ASN A 73 6.96 -7.36 -2.02
CA ASN A 73 7.02 -6.73 -0.69
C ASN A 73 7.07 -7.78 0.42
N VAL A 74 6.28 -8.86 0.28
CA VAL A 74 6.31 -10.00 1.22
C VAL A 74 7.66 -10.72 1.18
N ARG A 75 8.16 -11.05 -0.01
CA ARG A 75 9.44 -11.74 -0.22
C ARG A 75 10.64 -10.95 0.28
N THR A 76 10.58 -9.61 0.18
CA THR A 76 11.67 -8.73 0.61
C THR A 76 11.99 -8.90 2.08
N HIS A 77 10.99 -9.18 2.92
CA HIS A 77 11.21 -9.53 4.32
C HIS A 77 10.10 -10.45 4.85
N VAL A 78 10.25 -11.75 4.57
CA VAL A 78 9.24 -12.78 4.90
C VAL A 78 8.96 -12.85 6.40
N GLU A 79 10.00 -12.80 7.23
CA GLU A 79 9.88 -12.84 8.69
C GLU A 79 8.97 -11.71 9.23
N ALA A 80 9.25 -10.47 8.83
CA ALA A 80 8.44 -9.31 9.20
C ALA A 80 7.00 -9.43 8.68
N ALA A 81 6.82 -9.88 7.43
CA ALA A 81 5.50 -10.03 6.83
C ALA A 81 4.65 -11.08 7.56
N ARG A 82 5.23 -12.25 7.87
CA ARG A 82 4.59 -13.29 8.69
C ARG A 82 4.21 -12.76 10.06
N PHE A 83 5.14 -12.04 10.71
CA PHE A 83 4.91 -11.50 12.04
C PHE A 83 3.75 -10.49 12.06
N VAL A 84 3.70 -9.55 11.11
CA VAL A 84 2.62 -8.57 10.99
C VAL A 84 1.29 -9.26 10.65
N ALA A 85 1.28 -10.15 9.66
CA ALA A 85 0.06 -10.86 9.26
C ALA A 85 -0.53 -11.70 10.41
N ALA A 86 0.29 -12.32 11.25
CA ALA A 86 -0.19 -13.16 12.35
C ALA A 86 -0.55 -12.37 13.63
N HIS A 87 0.14 -11.26 13.91
CA HIS A 87 0.12 -10.66 15.25
C HIS A 87 -0.35 -9.21 15.32
N TRP A 88 -0.62 -8.54 14.20
CA TRP A 88 -1.06 -7.13 14.23
C TRP A 88 -2.33 -6.96 15.09
N PRO A 89 -2.36 -5.97 16.01
CA PRO A 89 -3.42 -5.87 17.01
C PRO A 89 -4.70 -5.20 16.51
N GLY A 90 -4.77 -4.75 15.27
CA GLY A 90 -5.89 -3.96 14.72
C GLY A 90 -6.37 -4.47 13.36
N GLU A 91 -7.13 -3.64 12.65
CA GLU A 91 -7.57 -3.96 11.28
C GLU A 91 -6.37 -3.98 10.32
N ILE A 92 -6.31 -5.01 9.47
CA ILE A 92 -5.45 -5.03 8.27
C ILE A 92 -6.33 -5.07 7.03
N VAL A 93 -6.05 -4.23 6.05
CA VAL A 93 -6.62 -4.32 4.71
C VAL A 93 -5.51 -4.58 3.69
N TRP A 94 -5.58 -5.73 3.04
CA TRP A 94 -4.62 -6.17 2.04
C TRP A 94 -5.04 -5.77 0.64
N HIS A 95 -4.12 -5.13 -0.08
CA HIS A 95 -4.17 -4.87 -1.51
C HIS A 95 -3.20 -5.82 -2.21
N GLY A 96 -3.73 -6.90 -2.75
CA GLY A 96 -2.95 -7.89 -3.50
C GLY A 96 -2.42 -7.34 -4.83
N VAL A 97 -1.37 -7.98 -5.35
CA VAL A 97 -0.74 -7.62 -6.63
C VAL A 97 -1.71 -7.65 -7.81
N GLU A 98 -2.75 -8.48 -7.76
CA GLU A 98 -3.81 -8.58 -8.77
C GLU A 98 -4.53 -7.24 -8.99
N ILE A 99 -4.70 -6.43 -7.94
CA ILE A 99 -5.36 -5.13 -8.03
C ILE A 99 -4.53 -4.16 -8.87
N GLY A 100 -3.29 -3.92 -8.47
CA GLY A 100 -2.45 -2.96 -9.17
C GLY A 100 -2.08 -3.40 -10.58
N ARG A 101 -2.00 -4.71 -10.83
CA ARG A 101 -1.74 -5.27 -12.16
C ARG A 101 -2.81 -4.87 -13.17
N ASP A 102 -4.06 -4.83 -12.73
CA ASP A 102 -5.21 -4.56 -13.60
C ASP A 102 -5.50 -3.04 -13.73
N LEU A 103 -4.79 -2.20 -12.95
CA LEU A 103 -4.89 -0.74 -12.98
C LEU A 103 -3.68 -0.11 -13.68
N ILE A 104 -3.81 0.18 -14.97
CA ILE A 104 -2.75 0.81 -15.77
C ILE A 104 -2.95 2.34 -15.80
N THR A 105 -1.99 3.09 -15.24
CA THR A 105 -2.05 4.56 -15.18
C THR A 105 -0.70 5.21 -15.52
N GLY A 106 -0.73 6.52 -15.76
CA GLY A 106 0.42 7.39 -16.00
C GLY A 106 0.61 7.81 -17.44
N ALA A 107 -0.24 7.38 -18.37
CA ALA A 107 -0.18 7.86 -19.76
C ALA A 107 -0.61 9.33 -19.87
N GLY A 108 -1.61 9.73 -19.08
CA GLY A 108 -2.10 11.11 -18.98
C GLY A 108 -1.03 12.11 -18.54
N LEU A 109 0.06 11.68 -17.90
CA LEU A 109 1.16 12.56 -17.49
C LEU A 109 1.81 13.30 -18.68
N LYS A 110 1.67 12.80 -19.92
CA LYS A 110 2.09 13.51 -21.14
C LYS A 110 1.43 14.89 -21.30
N GLN A 111 0.25 15.07 -20.72
CA GLN A 111 -0.52 16.32 -20.78
C GLN A 111 -0.07 17.33 -19.71
N THR A 112 0.78 16.92 -18.77
CA THR A 112 1.31 17.80 -17.72
C THR A 112 2.60 18.50 -18.16
N PRO A 113 2.99 19.64 -17.55
CA PRO A 113 4.23 20.34 -17.89
C PRO A 113 5.48 19.44 -17.82
N PRO A 114 6.49 19.63 -18.69
CA PRO A 114 7.75 18.90 -18.61
C PRO A 114 8.49 19.03 -17.27
N SER A 115 8.23 20.11 -16.52
CA SER A 115 8.76 20.34 -15.18
C SER A 115 8.08 19.50 -14.09
N ASN A 116 7.00 18.78 -14.39
CA ASN A 116 6.32 17.92 -13.42
C ASN A 116 7.25 16.73 -13.05
N PRO A 117 7.67 16.59 -11.78
CA PRO A 117 8.56 15.51 -11.37
C PRO A 117 7.92 14.12 -11.53
N VAL A 118 6.59 14.00 -11.41
CA VAL A 118 5.87 12.73 -11.60
C VAL A 118 5.92 12.32 -13.07
N ARG A 119 5.75 13.27 -13.99
CA ARG A 119 5.94 13.02 -15.43
C ARG A 119 7.36 12.51 -15.69
N ARG A 120 8.37 13.19 -15.14
CA ARG A 120 9.77 12.79 -15.32
C ARG A 120 10.05 11.37 -14.82
N ALA A 121 9.47 10.98 -13.67
CA ALA A 121 9.60 9.64 -13.15
C ALA A 121 9.04 8.58 -14.13
N TYR A 122 7.92 8.86 -14.80
CA TYR A 122 7.32 7.97 -15.79
C TYR A 122 8.03 7.94 -17.14
N GLU A 123 8.74 9.00 -17.52
CA GLU A 123 9.63 9.02 -18.70
C GLU A 123 10.88 8.13 -18.47
N LEU A 124 11.40 8.09 -17.25
CA LEU A 124 12.60 7.34 -16.89
C LEU A 124 12.30 5.87 -16.56
N ARG A 125 11.18 5.60 -15.89
CA ARG A 125 10.79 4.25 -15.51
C ARG A 125 10.45 3.43 -16.75
N ARG A 126 10.97 2.20 -16.81
CA ARG A 126 10.66 1.23 -17.87
C ARG A 126 9.59 0.24 -17.42
N TYR A 127 8.66 -0.07 -18.32
CA TYR A 127 7.67 -1.15 -18.18
C TYR A 127 7.40 -1.77 -19.56
N ARG A 128 7.51 -3.10 -19.69
CA ARG A 128 7.38 -3.83 -20.96
C ARG A 128 8.24 -3.24 -22.09
N ASP A 129 9.51 -3.01 -21.80
CA ASP A 129 10.50 -2.49 -22.76
C ASP A 129 10.18 -1.13 -23.40
N ARG A 130 9.31 -0.34 -22.76
CA ARG A 130 9.05 1.06 -23.08
C ARG A 130 9.11 1.95 -21.84
N PRO A 131 9.28 3.27 -22.00
CA PRO A 131 8.97 4.21 -20.92
C PRO A 131 7.54 4.00 -20.40
N SER A 132 7.35 4.06 -19.08
CA SER A 132 6.03 3.88 -18.46
C SER A 132 5.06 4.97 -18.91
N ILE A 133 5.55 6.17 -19.24
CA ILE A 133 4.72 7.26 -19.79
C ILE A 133 4.03 6.87 -21.11
N ASP A 134 4.57 5.91 -21.87
CA ASP A 134 4.04 5.49 -23.18
C ASP A 134 2.94 4.43 -23.07
N GLY A 135 1.85 4.72 -22.36
CA GLY A 135 0.71 3.82 -22.17
C GLY A 135 0.56 3.29 -20.74
N GLY A 136 1.21 3.94 -19.78
CA GLY A 136 1.08 3.68 -18.35
C GLY A 136 1.83 2.44 -17.85
N GLN A 137 1.72 2.20 -16.55
CA GLN A 137 2.21 1.01 -15.86
C GLN A 137 1.21 0.57 -14.77
N PRO A 138 1.33 -0.66 -14.23
CA PRO A 138 0.58 -1.12 -13.07
C PRO A 138 0.65 -0.18 -11.87
N SER A 139 -0.49 0.03 -11.21
CA SER A 139 -0.69 1.02 -10.15
C SER A 139 -0.90 0.33 -8.80
N TYR A 140 0.08 -0.45 -8.36
CA TYR A 140 0.04 -1.21 -7.11
C TYR A 140 -0.11 -0.30 -5.89
N ASP A 141 0.83 0.62 -5.74
CA ASP A 141 0.94 1.45 -4.55
C ASP A 141 -0.11 2.56 -4.54
N GLN A 142 -0.46 3.09 -5.72
CA GLN A 142 -1.50 4.11 -5.88
C GLN A 142 -2.87 3.57 -5.49
N ALA A 143 -3.18 2.30 -5.79
CA ALA A 143 -4.42 1.65 -5.38
C ALA A 143 -4.53 1.54 -3.86
N ALA A 144 -3.47 1.08 -3.19
CA ALA A 144 -3.41 1.00 -1.73
C ALA A 144 -3.49 2.38 -1.07
N ALA A 145 -2.78 3.37 -1.63
CA ALA A 145 -2.81 4.75 -1.13
C ALA A 145 -4.21 5.38 -1.26
N LEU A 146 -4.89 5.18 -2.38
CA LEU A 146 -6.24 5.68 -2.59
C LEU A 146 -7.21 5.12 -1.54
N TYR A 147 -7.18 3.80 -1.30
CA TYR A 147 -7.99 3.17 -0.26
C TYR A 147 -7.61 3.65 1.14
N ALA A 148 -6.32 3.80 1.45
CA ALA A 148 -5.88 4.27 2.76
C ALA A 148 -6.43 5.66 3.11
N VAL A 149 -6.55 6.54 2.11
CA VAL A 149 -7.06 7.90 2.27
C VAL A 149 -8.59 7.96 2.22
N ARG A 150 -9.21 7.32 1.23
CA ARG A 150 -10.65 7.45 0.94
C ARG A 150 -11.52 6.34 1.53
N GLY A 151 -10.90 5.29 2.06
CA GLY A 151 -11.59 4.13 2.58
C GLY A 151 -12.21 3.26 1.46
N PRO A 152 -13.20 2.43 1.82
CA PRO A 152 -13.66 1.32 0.99
C PRO A 152 -14.57 1.71 -0.18
N GLN A 153 -14.93 2.98 -0.39
CA GLN A 153 -15.69 3.52 -1.54
C GLN A 153 -16.35 2.41 -2.40
N PRO A 154 -17.61 2.02 -2.13
CA PRO A 154 -18.24 0.84 -2.75
C PRO A 154 -18.27 0.85 -4.28
N GLU A 155 -18.15 2.04 -4.89
CA GLU A 155 -17.98 2.25 -6.33
C GLU A 155 -16.61 1.79 -6.88
N HIS A 156 -15.64 1.52 -6.00
CA HIS A 156 -14.26 1.15 -6.32
C HIS A 156 -13.85 -0.18 -5.71
N TRP A 157 -14.33 -0.53 -4.52
CA TRP A 157 -13.84 -1.69 -3.77
C TRP A 157 -14.95 -2.62 -3.28
N GLU A 158 -14.78 -3.91 -3.55
CA GLU A 158 -15.43 -4.99 -2.81
C GLU A 158 -14.49 -5.41 -1.66
N VAL A 159 -14.93 -5.27 -0.41
CA VAL A 159 -14.13 -5.64 0.77
C VAL A 159 -14.49 -7.04 1.23
N VAL A 160 -13.56 -7.99 1.10
CA VAL A 160 -13.75 -9.38 1.54
C VAL A 160 -13.27 -9.53 2.98
N ARG A 161 -14.20 -9.92 3.87
CA ARG A 161 -13.98 -10.12 5.32
C ARG A 161 -14.23 -11.58 5.73
N GLY A 162 -14.09 -11.87 7.02
CA GLY A 162 -14.32 -13.22 7.58
C GLY A 162 -13.13 -14.15 7.42
N GLY A 163 -11.92 -13.59 7.38
CA GLY A 163 -10.69 -14.34 7.24
C GLY A 163 -9.46 -13.58 7.71
N ARG A 164 -8.33 -14.24 7.53
CA ARG A 164 -6.99 -13.71 7.77
C ARG A 164 -6.03 -14.15 6.69
N VAL A 165 -4.95 -13.41 6.54
CA VAL A 165 -3.84 -13.80 5.68
C VAL A 165 -2.86 -14.65 6.48
N GLU A 166 -2.55 -15.82 5.94
CA GLU A 166 -1.44 -16.66 6.36
C GLU A 166 -0.31 -16.51 5.34
N ILE A 167 0.91 -16.31 5.82
CA ILE A 167 2.12 -16.24 5.00
C ILE A 167 3.01 -17.41 5.41
N ASP A 168 3.39 -18.26 4.45
CA ASP A 168 4.23 -19.43 4.70
C ASP A 168 5.73 -19.09 4.79
N ALA A 169 6.61 -20.10 4.86
CA ALA A 169 8.04 -19.87 5.11
C ALA A 169 8.74 -19.28 3.88
N GLU A 170 8.15 -19.49 2.72
CA GLU A 170 8.59 -19.05 1.41
C GLU A 170 8.07 -17.64 1.09
N GLY A 171 7.05 -17.17 1.80
CA GLY A 171 6.43 -15.86 1.62
C GLY A 171 5.19 -15.88 0.73
N VAL A 172 4.58 -17.04 0.52
CA VAL A 172 3.32 -17.19 -0.20
C VAL A 172 2.16 -16.83 0.72
N SER A 173 1.33 -15.89 0.29
CA SER A 173 0.12 -15.49 1.02
C SER A 173 -1.08 -16.35 0.64
N THR A 174 -1.86 -16.78 1.63
CA THR A 174 -3.14 -17.48 1.44
C THR A 174 -4.19 -16.90 2.38
N TRP A 175 -5.39 -16.66 1.86
CA TRP A 175 -6.56 -16.28 2.64
C TRP A 175 -7.14 -17.52 3.34
N LYS A 176 -7.29 -17.45 4.66
CA LYS A 176 -7.88 -18.52 5.49
C LYS A 176 -9.17 -18.02 6.15
N PRO A 177 -10.24 -18.83 6.20
CA PRO A 177 -11.43 -18.50 6.97
C PRO A 177 -11.11 -18.24 8.45
N ASP A 178 -11.66 -17.16 8.97
CA ASP A 178 -11.50 -16.70 10.34
C ASP A 178 -12.62 -15.71 10.67
N PRO A 179 -13.77 -16.19 11.18
CA PRO A 179 -14.92 -15.33 11.46
C PRO A 179 -14.66 -14.23 12.50
N ALA A 180 -13.66 -14.43 13.38
CA ALA A 180 -13.22 -13.45 14.36
C ALA A 180 -12.05 -12.57 13.84
N GLY A 181 -11.57 -12.86 12.63
CA GLY A 181 -10.47 -12.16 11.98
C GLY A 181 -10.79 -10.70 11.72
N ARG A 182 -9.83 -9.83 12.03
CA ARG A 182 -9.91 -8.38 11.77
C ARG A 182 -9.23 -7.98 10.47
N GLN A 183 -8.97 -8.94 9.61
CA GLN A 183 -8.34 -8.67 8.32
C GLN A 183 -9.39 -8.64 7.22
N ALA A 184 -9.05 -7.93 6.16
CA ALA A 184 -9.76 -7.94 4.90
C ALA A 184 -8.76 -7.95 3.76
N TYR A 185 -9.16 -8.43 2.60
CA TYR A 185 -8.52 -8.05 1.34
C TYR A 185 -9.57 -7.40 0.43
N VAL A 186 -9.12 -6.62 -0.53
CA VAL A 186 -10.03 -5.93 -1.45
C VAL A 186 -9.99 -6.52 -2.85
N ARG A 187 -11.10 -6.37 -3.57
CA ARG A 187 -11.22 -6.57 -5.01
C ARG A 187 -11.67 -5.27 -5.66
N ILE A 188 -11.35 -5.09 -6.94
CA ILE A 188 -11.88 -3.99 -7.73
C ILE A 188 -13.38 -4.24 -7.92
N ALA A 189 -14.20 -3.24 -7.58
CA ALA A 189 -15.61 -3.23 -7.93
C ALA A 189 -15.78 -2.75 -9.38
N GLY A 190 -16.49 -3.52 -10.21
CA GLY A 190 -16.81 -3.13 -11.59
C GLY A 190 -15.61 -3.12 -12.54
N ASP A 191 -15.61 -2.19 -13.50
CA ASP A 191 -14.56 -2.06 -14.53
C ASP A 191 -13.30 -1.36 -13.94
N PRO A 192 -12.13 -2.02 -13.92
CA PRO A 192 -10.86 -1.42 -13.50
C PRO A 192 -10.52 -0.09 -14.18
N LYS A 193 -11.01 0.17 -15.39
CA LYS A 193 -10.78 1.43 -16.10
C LYS A 193 -11.35 2.64 -15.37
N HIS A 194 -12.48 2.51 -14.67
CA HIS A 194 -13.06 3.62 -13.91
C HIS A 194 -12.16 4.01 -12.74
N LEU A 195 -11.67 3.01 -12.00
CA LEU A 195 -10.74 3.22 -10.90
C LEU A 195 -9.37 3.73 -11.40
N ALA A 196 -8.87 3.19 -12.51
CA ALA A 196 -7.64 3.67 -13.14
C ALA A 196 -7.77 5.14 -13.58
N ALA A 197 -8.91 5.54 -14.16
CA ALA A 197 -9.17 6.93 -14.52
C ALA A 197 -9.22 7.86 -13.29
N ALA A 198 -9.82 7.42 -12.18
CA ALA A 198 -9.83 8.17 -10.94
C ALA A 198 -8.42 8.38 -10.36
N ILE A 199 -7.57 7.34 -10.40
CA ILE A 199 -6.16 7.43 -10.00
C ILE A 199 -5.40 8.37 -10.96
N GLU A 200 -5.57 8.20 -12.28
CA GLU A 200 -4.88 9.02 -13.27
C GLU A 200 -5.26 10.50 -13.15
N ALA A 201 -6.53 10.81 -12.90
CA ALA A 201 -6.99 12.18 -12.65
C ALA A 201 -6.27 12.84 -11.46
N LEU A 202 -5.98 12.08 -10.40
CA LEU A 202 -5.20 12.58 -9.27
C LEU A 202 -3.71 12.75 -9.60
N MET A 203 -3.15 11.88 -10.45
CA MET A 203 -1.76 11.95 -10.85
C MET A 203 -1.46 13.16 -11.75
N VAL A 204 -2.41 13.56 -12.59
CA VAL A 204 -2.25 14.70 -13.50
C VAL A 204 -2.73 16.03 -12.91
N ALA A 205 -3.38 15.99 -11.74
CA ALA A 205 -3.86 17.19 -11.08
C ALA A 205 -2.68 18.14 -10.76
N PRO A 206 -2.81 19.45 -11.03
CA PRO A 206 -1.82 20.41 -10.57
C PRO A 206 -1.78 20.43 -9.04
N PRO A 207 -0.65 20.86 -8.43
CA PRO A 207 -0.60 21.11 -7.00
C PRO A 207 -1.76 22.02 -6.57
N GLY A 208 -2.38 21.73 -5.42
CA GLY A 208 -3.38 22.63 -4.85
C GLY A 208 -2.80 24.03 -4.67
N ALA A 209 -3.62 25.06 -4.89
CA ALA A 209 -3.21 26.42 -4.55
C ALA A 209 -2.85 26.48 -3.05
N ALA A 210 -1.66 26.99 -2.75
CA ALA A 210 -1.18 27.19 -1.39
C ALA A 210 -1.93 28.34 -0.69
#